data_AF-A0A8S9DNQ6-F1
#
_entry.id   AF-A0A8S9DNQ6-F1
#
_cell.length_a   1.000
_cell.length_b   1.000
_cell.length_c   1.000
_cell.angle_alpha   90.00
_cell.angle_beta   90.00
_cell.angle_gamma   90.00
#
_symmetry.space_group_name_H-M   'P 1'
#
loop_
_entity.id
_entity.type
_entity.pdbx_description
1 polymer ?
#
loop_
_entity_poly.entity_id
_entity_poly.type
_entity_poly.pdbx_seq_one_letter_code
_entity_poly.pdbx_strand_id
1 'polypeptide(L)'
;IQKPVLGVVKGIGCYSGPGADYAPVRLLAPNQYFEILGIDDDITWFQINPDAIIDPVPPSRPLNELVDPDPPHSVRCWVPGDSVETSGDLSGVPIVVMPRLAVVEGTSCYSGPNPAYAQVSLLNPDQLFEIMGIDDDVIWFQIDPNAIIDPTPPSRPLNEVVDACPAFYQMRPRCWVPGSSVETSGDLSSLPIVHMPRLGIVKGTSCYSGPGDSYNLVSLMDPDQFFGILGIDEDVAWLGSESNQIDDDITWFQIDPNAIVDPNPPYRPLNELVDPNPPHSVRCWVPGDSVETSGDLSSVPIILMPRLEVVKETYCYVGPGPAYKALSLLSLDQFFKILGINADITWMGNEGAQIDDDIAWFQIDPNAIVDPDPPYRPLNEVIDPSPPHSVRCWVPGNRVQTCGDLSILPIIPAPILFTPIFTATPTSPPKIPPPPPSCGDFKTPEDCSDFGSNMGCVWNPKENVCYKP
;
A
#
# COMPACT_ATOMS: atom_id res chain seq x y z
N ILE A 1 -2.39 54.26 -16.06
CA ILE A 1 -2.35 52.93 -16.71
C ILE A 1 -3.36 52.10 -15.94
N GLN A 2 -4.36 51.53 -16.62
CA GLN A 2 -5.36 50.69 -15.96
C GLN A 2 -4.66 49.40 -15.55
N LYS A 3 -4.78 49.02 -14.27
CA LYS A 3 -4.21 47.77 -13.77
C LYS A 3 -4.81 46.59 -14.55
N PRO A 4 -4.03 45.55 -14.86
CA PRO A 4 -4.53 44.36 -15.53
C PRO A 4 -5.46 43.59 -14.59
N VAL A 5 -6.65 43.24 -15.09
CA VAL A 5 -7.73 42.60 -14.35
C VAL A 5 -8.13 41.31 -15.03
N LEU A 6 -8.37 40.28 -14.22
CA LEU A 6 -8.92 38.99 -14.62
C LEU A 6 -10.35 38.87 -14.11
N GLY A 7 -11.29 38.53 -14.97
CA GLY A 7 -12.68 38.23 -14.66
C GLY A 7 -12.98 36.74 -14.84
N VAL A 8 -13.61 36.11 -13.86
CA VAL A 8 -13.96 34.69 -13.88
C VAL A 8 -15.24 34.48 -14.71
N VAL A 9 -15.15 33.74 -15.81
CA VAL A 9 -16.28 33.53 -16.74
C VAL A 9 -17.21 32.41 -16.24
N LYS A 10 -16.62 31.31 -15.78
CA LYS A 10 -17.30 30.13 -15.22
C LYS A 10 -16.64 29.75 -13.91
N GLY A 11 -17.36 29.04 -13.03
CA GLY A 11 -16.79 28.58 -11.77
C GLY A 11 -15.53 27.76 -12.04
N ILE A 12 -14.41 28.13 -11.41
CA ILE A 12 -13.09 27.57 -11.73
C ILE A 12 -12.25 27.39 -10.48
N GLY A 13 -11.42 26.35 -10.46
CA GLY A 13 -10.40 26.18 -9.44
C GLY A 13 -9.29 27.22 -9.57
N CYS A 14 -8.81 27.69 -8.43
CA CYS A 14 -7.55 28.40 -8.29
C CYS A 14 -6.55 27.46 -7.62
N TYR A 15 -5.36 27.32 -8.18
CA TYR A 15 -4.42 26.25 -7.82
C TYR A 15 -3.13 26.80 -7.22
N SER A 16 -2.38 26.00 -6.47
CA SER A 16 -1.14 26.43 -5.83
C SER A 16 0.01 26.71 -6.82
N GLY A 17 -0.12 26.26 -8.07
CA GLY A 17 0.79 26.52 -9.19
C GLY A 17 0.05 26.53 -10.54
N PRO A 18 0.71 26.97 -11.63
CA PRO A 18 0.17 27.02 -12.97
C PRO A 18 0.08 25.61 -13.56
N GLY A 19 -1.06 24.96 -13.35
CA GLY A 19 -1.33 23.62 -13.83
C GLY A 19 -2.52 23.01 -13.10
N ALA A 20 -3.30 22.19 -13.79
CA ALA A 20 -4.37 21.42 -13.15
C ALA A 20 -3.84 20.36 -12.17
N ASP A 21 -2.55 20.04 -12.29
CA ASP A 21 -1.84 19.08 -11.44
C ASP A 21 -1.42 19.68 -10.09
N TYR A 22 -1.62 20.98 -9.85
CA TYR A 22 -1.37 21.61 -8.55
C TYR A 22 -2.57 21.44 -7.60
N ALA A 23 -2.36 21.63 -6.29
CA ALA A 23 -3.44 21.51 -5.32
C ALA A 23 -4.46 22.66 -5.50
N PRO A 24 -5.77 22.38 -5.53
CA PRO A 24 -6.78 23.44 -5.56
C PRO A 24 -6.78 24.19 -4.22
N VAL A 25 -6.53 25.49 -4.28
CA VAL A 25 -6.54 26.42 -3.14
C VAL A 25 -7.96 26.91 -2.86
N ARG A 26 -8.71 27.27 -3.92
CA ARG A 26 -10.05 27.85 -3.80
C ARG A 26 -10.88 27.67 -5.06
N LEU A 27 -12.19 27.53 -4.92
CA LEU A 27 -13.12 27.68 -6.04
C LEU A 27 -13.53 29.15 -6.19
N LEU A 28 -13.33 29.70 -7.39
CA LEU A 28 -13.74 31.06 -7.75
C LEU A 28 -15.11 31.01 -8.43
N ALA A 29 -15.99 31.92 -8.06
CA ALA A 29 -17.33 32.02 -8.61
C ALA A 29 -17.34 32.85 -9.90
N PRO A 30 -18.28 32.59 -10.85
CA PRO A 30 -18.48 33.44 -12.02
C PRO A 30 -18.69 34.91 -11.63
N ASN A 31 -18.19 35.83 -12.45
CA ASN A 31 -18.25 37.28 -12.27
C ASN A 31 -17.47 37.85 -11.07
N GLN A 32 -16.53 37.08 -10.50
CA GLN A 32 -15.50 37.64 -9.63
C GLN A 32 -14.37 38.23 -10.45
N TYR A 33 -13.78 39.33 -9.97
CA TYR A 33 -12.68 40.02 -10.64
C TYR A 33 -11.49 40.17 -9.70
N PHE A 34 -10.29 40.06 -10.25
CA PHE A 34 -9.03 40.06 -9.51
C PHE A 34 -7.97 40.87 -10.26
N GLU A 35 -7.04 41.49 -9.53
CA GLU A 35 -5.82 42.03 -10.13
C GLU A 35 -4.89 40.89 -10.55
N ILE A 36 -4.32 40.98 -11.75
CA ILE A 36 -3.34 40.01 -12.24
C ILE A 36 -1.98 40.35 -11.65
N LEU A 37 -1.45 39.44 -10.83
CA LEU A 37 -0.18 39.62 -10.12
C LEU A 37 1.02 39.02 -10.88
N GLY A 38 0.76 38.02 -11.73
CA GLY A 38 1.79 37.31 -12.49
C GLY A 38 1.19 36.50 -13.62
N ILE A 39 2.03 36.12 -14.59
CA ILE A 39 1.69 35.23 -15.71
C ILE A 39 2.76 34.14 -15.76
N ASP A 40 2.40 32.92 -16.11
CA ASP A 40 3.36 31.86 -16.41
C ASP A 40 4.17 32.19 -17.69
N ASP A 41 5.24 31.44 -17.94
CA ASP A 41 6.10 31.64 -19.10
C ASP A 41 5.42 31.29 -20.43
N ASP A 42 4.41 30.42 -20.41
CA ASP A 42 3.61 30.05 -21.58
C ASP A 42 2.35 30.92 -21.78
N ILE A 43 2.06 31.84 -20.87
CA ILE A 43 0.89 32.75 -20.93
C ILE A 43 -0.44 31.96 -20.94
N THR A 44 -0.47 30.83 -20.25
CA THR A 44 -1.64 29.97 -20.10
C THR A 44 -2.27 30.05 -18.72
N TRP A 45 -1.57 30.59 -17.73
CA TRP A 45 -2.01 30.72 -16.34
C TRP A 45 -1.76 32.11 -15.78
N PHE A 46 -2.68 32.55 -14.93
CA PHE A 46 -2.62 33.87 -14.29
C PHE A 46 -2.57 33.73 -12.77
N GLN A 47 -1.60 34.37 -12.14
CA GLN A 47 -1.49 34.43 -10.68
C GLN A 47 -2.34 35.57 -10.13
N ILE A 48 -3.14 35.28 -9.10
CA ILE A 48 -4.00 36.23 -8.39
C ILE A 48 -3.87 36.05 -6.87
N ASN A 49 -4.39 37.02 -6.12
CA ASN A 49 -4.75 36.83 -4.71
C ASN A 49 -6.25 36.48 -4.63
N PRO A 50 -6.63 35.25 -4.25
CA PRO A 50 -8.03 34.82 -4.23
C PRO A 50 -8.89 35.54 -3.18
N ASP A 51 -8.28 36.23 -2.21
CA ASP A 51 -8.99 37.00 -1.18
C ASP A 51 -9.19 38.47 -1.57
N ALA A 52 -8.49 38.96 -2.60
CA ALA A 52 -8.56 40.34 -3.06
C ALA A 52 -9.53 40.52 -4.24
N ILE A 53 -10.83 40.26 -4.01
CA ILE A 53 -11.87 40.51 -5.02
C ILE A 53 -12.01 42.03 -5.26
N ILE A 54 -11.96 42.45 -6.52
CA ILE A 54 -12.09 43.86 -6.92
C ILE A 54 -13.41 44.12 -7.66
N ASP A 55 -13.87 45.38 -7.65
CA ASP A 55 -14.98 45.83 -8.50
C ASP A 55 -14.41 46.23 -9.88
N PRO A 56 -14.88 45.63 -10.99
CA PRO A 56 -14.41 45.97 -12.33
C PRO A 56 -14.80 47.38 -12.79
N VAL A 57 -15.75 48.04 -12.11
CA VAL A 57 -16.20 49.40 -12.44
C VAL A 57 -15.44 50.41 -11.57
N PRO A 58 -14.48 51.17 -12.12
CA PRO A 58 -13.75 52.13 -11.30
C PRO A 58 -14.68 53.26 -10.87
N PRO A 59 -14.74 53.67 -9.59
CA PRO A 59 -15.21 55.01 -9.28
C PRO A 59 -14.20 55.97 -9.89
N SER A 60 -14.67 56.83 -10.79
CA SER A 60 -13.88 57.88 -11.43
C SER A 60 -13.35 58.89 -10.38
N ARG A 61 -12.19 58.60 -9.75
CA ARG A 61 -11.30 59.58 -9.12
C ARG A 61 -9.97 58.93 -8.71
N PRO A 62 -8.83 59.64 -8.85
CA PRO A 62 -7.58 59.18 -8.28
C PRO A 62 -7.62 59.49 -6.79
N LEU A 63 -7.62 58.47 -5.94
CA LEU A 63 -7.30 58.63 -4.54
C LEU A 63 -5.93 57.98 -4.33
N ASN A 64 -5.00 58.75 -3.76
CA ASN A 64 -3.75 58.24 -3.23
C ASN A 64 -4.01 56.94 -2.48
N GLU A 65 -3.59 55.82 -3.06
CA GLU A 65 -3.55 54.56 -2.36
C GLU A 65 -2.08 54.22 -2.17
N LEU A 66 -1.57 54.67 -1.01
CA LEU A 66 -0.51 53.94 -0.32
C LEU A 66 -1.09 52.55 -0.03
N VAL A 67 -1.04 51.66 -1.02
CA VAL A 67 -1.20 50.23 -0.79
C VAL A 67 0.11 49.79 -0.16
N ASP A 68 0.01 49.38 1.10
CA ASP A 68 1.06 48.70 1.84
C ASP A 68 1.59 47.56 0.94
N PRO A 69 2.91 47.43 0.68
CA PRO A 69 3.43 46.28 -0.05
C PRO A 69 2.94 45.00 0.63
N ASP A 70 2.30 44.14 -0.18
CA ASP A 70 1.71 42.85 0.17
C ASP A 70 2.10 42.33 1.57
N PRO A 71 1.14 42.08 2.48
CA PRO A 71 1.47 41.33 3.68
C PRO A 71 2.14 40.02 3.25
N PRO A 72 3.27 39.61 3.87
CA PRO A 72 4.12 38.49 3.44
C PRO A 72 3.45 37.10 3.47
N HIS A 73 2.14 37.04 3.68
CA HIS A 73 1.32 35.84 3.76
C HIS A 73 0.03 35.95 2.94
N SER A 74 -0.06 36.86 1.97
CA SER A 74 -1.18 36.85 1.03
C SER A 74 -1.19 35.52 0.28
N VAL A 75 -2.27 34.76 0.43
CA VAL A 75 -2.48 33.54 -0.36
C VAL A 75 -2.41 33.93 -1.83
N ARG A 76 -1.65 33.19 -2.61
CA ARG A 76 -1.55 33.35 -4.06
C ARG A 76 -1.96 32.05 -4.71
N CYS A 77 -2.66 32.14 -5.82
CA CYS A 77 -3.04 30.97 -6.59
C CYS A 77 -3.14 31.31 -8.08
N TRP A 78 -3.16 30.26 -8.90
CA TRP A 78 -3.08 30.30 -10.34
C TRP A 78 -4.39 29.85 -10.97
N VAL A 79 -4.82 30.56 -12.00
CA VAL A 79 -6.11 30.33 -12.70
C VAL A 79 -5.84 30.08 -14.18
N PRO A 80 -6.50 29.08 -14.81
CA PRO A 80 -6.27 28.80 -16.21
C PRO A 80 -6.87 29.89 -17.10
N GLY A 81 -6.11 30.32 -18.09
CA GLY A 81 -6.44 31.41 -19.01
C GLY A 81 -7.67 31.14 -19.89
N ASP A 82 -7.98 29.86 -20.16
CA ASP A 82 -9.13 29.44 -20.96
C ASP A 82 -10.49 29.61 -20.25
N SER A 83 -10.46 29.91 -18.96
CA SER A 83 -11.63 29.96 -18.08
C SER A 83 -11.90 31.36 -17.53
N VAL A 84 -11.14 32.35 -18.01
CA VAL A 84 -11.17 33.74 -17.54
C VAL A 84 -11.11 34.72 -18.72
N GLU A 85 -11.55 35.95 -18.47
CA GLU A 85 -11.39 37.07 -19.39
C GLU A 85 -10.42 38.09 -18.79
N THR A 86 -9.41 38.49 -19.55
CA THR A 86 -8.45 39.52 -19.11
C THR A 86 -8.77 40.88 -19.71
N SER A 87 -8.61 41.96 -18.95
CA SER A 87 -8.72 43.35 -19.41
C SER A 87 -7.58 44.20 -18.86
N GLY A 88 -7.21 45.27 -19.57
CA GLY A 88 -6.06 46.12 -19.22
C GLY A 88 -4.77 45.72 -19.95
N ASP A 89 -3.66 46.37 -19.58
CA ASP A 89 -2.35 46.16 -20.21
C ASP A 89 -1.52 45.12 -19.42
N LEU A 90 -1.17 44.01 -20.07
CA LEU A 90 -0.38 42.92 -19.47
C LEU A 90 1.14 43.15 -19.53
N SER A 91 1.62 44.16 -20.27
CA SER A 91 3.05 44.36 -20.52
C SER A 91 3.88 44.66 -19.26
N GLY A 92 3.23 45.07 -18.18
CA GLY A 92 3.82 45.34 -16.87
C GLY A 92 3.66 44.20 -15.86
N VAL A 93 2.99 43.11 -16.23
CA VAL A 93 2.80 41.95 -15.35
C VAL A 93 4.06 41.10 -15.37
N PRO A 94 4.63 40.72 -14.21
CA PRO A 94 5.82 39.89 -14.18
C PRO A 94 5.52 38.48 -14.72
N ILE A 95 6.44 37.97 -15.53
CA ILE A 95 6.48 36.56 -15.90
C ILE A 95 7.12 35.80 -14.73
N VAL A 96 6.39 34.82 -14.18
CA VAL A 96 6.87 33.93 -13.13
C VAL A 96 7.30 32.63 -13.79
N VAL A 97 8.60 32.35 -13.73
CA VAL A 97 9.16 31.10 -14.24
C VAL A 97 9.08 30.05 -13.14
N MET A 98 8.44 28.92 -13.42
CA MET A 98 8.34 27.84 -12.44
C MET A 98 9.71 27.22 -12.18
N PRO A 99 10.05 26.98 -10.91
CA PRO A 99 11.33 26.41 -10.58
C PRO A 99 11.38 24.96 -11.04
N ARG A 100 12.56 24.57 -11.51
CA ARG A 100 12.85 23.26 -12.10
C ARG A 100 13.88 22.54 -11.28
N LEU A 101 13.81 21.22 -11.33
CA LEU A 101 14.71 20.30 -10.69
C LEU A 101 15.42 19.48 -11.76
N ALA A 102 16.75 19.40 -11.67
CA ALA A 102 17.60 18.55 -12.48
C ALA A 102 18.17 17.43 -11.61
N VAL A 103 18.04 16.18 -12.04
CA VAL A 103 18.61 15.03 -11.34
C VAL A 103 20.11 14.96 -11.61
N VAL A 104 20.94 15.08 -10.57
CA VAL A 104 22.41 15.09 -10.70
C VAL A 104 22.96 13.68 -10.68
N GLU A 105 22.45 12.85 -9.77
CA GLU A 105 22.79 11.45 -9.62
C GLU A 105 21.51 10.62 -9.62
N GLY A 106 21.56 9.38 -10.12
CA GLY A 106 20.38 8.52 -10.18
C GLY A 106 19.78 8.34 -8.79
N THR A 107 18.48 8.65 -8.64
CA THR A 107 17.81 8.70 -7.34
C THR A 107 16.44 8.07 -7.42
N SER A 108 15.96 7.56 -6.29
CA SER A 108 14.58 7.11 -6.15
C SER A 108 13.66 8.31 -5.91
N CYS A 109 12.45 8.22 -6.45
CA CYS A 109 11.33 9.10 -6.15
C CYS A 109 10.34 8.35 -5.27
N TYR A 110 9.91 8.94 -4.16
CA TYR A 110 9.17 8.26 -3.10
C TYR A 110 7.74 8.79 -2.95
N SER A 111 6.82 8.01 -2.40
CA SER A 111 5.43 8.47 -2.19
C SER A 111 5.28 9.57 -1.11
N GLY A 112 6.35 9.87 -0.37
CA GLY A 112 6.44 10.94 0.63
C GLY A 112 7.91 11.38 0.84
N PRO A 113 8.16 12.49 1.55
CA PRO A 113 9.49 13.10 1.71
C PRO A 113 10.35 12.38 2.77
N ASN A 114 10.52 11.07 2.62
CA ASN A 114 11.42 10.26 3.45
C ASN A 114 11.72 8.94 2.71
N PRO A 115 12.93 8.37 2.78
CA PRO A 115 13.23 7.08 2.14
C PRO A 115 12.40 5.90 2.70
N ALA A 116 11.76 6.07 3.86
CA ALA A 116 10.84 5.09 4.44
C ALA A 116 9.52 4.98 3.67
N TYR A 117 9.15 5.96 2.85
CA TYR A 117 8.00 5.86 1.94
C TYR A 117 8.29 4.86 0.81
N ALA A 118 7.24 4.39 0.13
CA ALA A 118 7.40 3.47 -1.00
C ALA A 118 8.11 4.18 -2.16
N GLN A 119 9.06 3.50 -2.80
CA GLN A 119 9.64 4.00 -4.04
C GLN A 119 8.58 3.91 -5.15
N VAL A 120 8.30 5.04 -5.78
CA VAL A 120 7.36 5.19 -6.89
C VAL A 120 8.07 5.04 -8.23
N SER A 121 9.27 5.62 -8.36
CA SER A 121 10.03 5.61 -9.61
C SER A 121 11.54 5.68 -9.35
N LEU A 122 12.33 5.31 -10.35
CA LEU A 122 13.77 5.55 -10.38
C LEU A 122 14.07 6.63 -11.42
N LEU A 123 14.67 7.72 -10.98
CA LEU A 123 15.03 8.85 -11.82
C LEU A 123 16.48 8.72 -12.27
N ASN A 124 16.70 8.95 -13.55
CA ASN A 124 18.02 8.93 -14.16
C ASN A 124 18.69 10.32 -14.07
N PRO A 125 20.03 10.37 -14.02
CA PRO A 125 20.76 11.62 -14.19
C PRO A 125 20.31 12.41 -15.42
N ASP A 126 20.43 13.73 -15.35
CA ASP A 126 20.09 14.70 -16.39
C ASP A 126 18.59 14.82 -16.73
N GLN A 127 17.71 14.07 -16.07
CA GLN A 127 16.26 14.30 -16.19
C GLN A 127 15.87 15.61 -15.52
N LEU A 128 14.98 16.35 -16.18
CA LEU A 128 14.46 17.64 -15.72
C LEU A 128 12.97 17.51 -15.41
N PHE A 129 12.55 18.14 -14.31
CA PHE A 129 11.17 18.13 -13.83
C PHE A 129 10.76 19.51 -13.36
N GLU A 130 9.47 19.81 -13.41
CA GLU A 130 8.90 20.96 -12.72
C GLU A 130 8.72 20.63 -11.24
N ILE A 131 9.05 21.59 -10.38
CA ILE A 131 8.83 21.42 -8.94
C ILE A 131 7.38 21.82 -8.65
N MET A 132 6.61 20.88 -8.11
CA MET A 132 5.21 21.11 -7.76
C MET A 132 5.03 21.59 -6.32
N GLY A 133 5.99 21.28 -5.45
CA GLY A 133 5.98 21.67 -4.05
C GLY A 133 7.29 21.33 -3.37
N ILE A 134 7.47 21.91 -2.18
CA ILE A 134 8.60 21.64 -1.28
C ILE A 134 8.04 21.18 0.06
N ASP A 135 8.77 20.33 0.76
CA ASP A 135 8.45 20.02 2.14
C ASP A 135 8.75 21.22 3.05
N ASP A 136 8.30 21.14 4.30
CA ASP A 136 8.46 22.18 5.31
C ASP A 136 9.92 22.42 5.71
N ASP A 137 10.78 21.42 5.56
CA ASP A 137 12.22 21.50 5.81
C ASP A 137 13.04 21.90 4.57
N VAL A 138 12.39 22.03 3.40
CA VAL A 138 13.01 22.37 2.10
C VAL A 138 14.17 21.44 1.72
N ILE A 139 14.05 20.18 2.10
CA ILE A 139 15.02 19.12 1.78
C ILE A 139 14.43 18.07 0.84
N TRP A 140 13.13 18.12 0.54
CA TRP A 140 12.46 17.26 -0.42
C TRP A 140 11.63 18.08 -1.41
N PHE A 141 11.65 17.63 -2.67
CA PHE A 141 10.93 18.28 -3.77
C PHE A 141 9.87 17.33 -4.33
N GLN A 142 8.64 17.81 -4.45
CA GLN A 142 7.56 17.06 -5.07
C GLN A 142 7.56 17.28 -6.59
N ILE A 143 7.50 16.20 -7.36
CA ILE A 143 7.47 16.20 -8.83
C ILE A 143 6.42 15.21 -9.35
N ASP A 144 6.07 15.33 -10.64
CA ASP A 144 5.43 14.26 -11.41
C ASP A 144 6.54 13.50 -12.17
N PRO A 145 6.84 12.24 -11.82
CA PRO A 145 7.90 11.45 -12.42
C PRO A 145 7.61 11.09 -13.88
N ASN A 146 6.38 11.27 -14.37
CA ASN A 146 6.02 11.08 -15.77
C ASN A 146 6.10 12.38 -16.58
N ALA A 147 6.15 13.55 -15.93
CA ALA A 147 6.26 14.85 -16.57
C ALA A 147 7.73 15.26 -16.79
N ILE A 148 8.50 14.39 -17.47
CA ILE A 148 9.90 14.69 -17.81
C ILE A 148 9.92 15.85 -18.80
N ILE A 149 10.54 16.97 -18.41
CA ILE A 149 10.82 18.08 -19.30
C ILE A 149 11.96 17.65 -20.20
N ASP A 150 11.66 17.46 -21.48
CA ASP A 150 12.68 17.11 -22.46
C ASP A 150 13.50 18.35 -22.86
N PRO A 151 14.81 18.41 -22.56
CA PRO A 151 15.65 19.54 -22.98
C PRO A 151 15.85 19.61 -24.51
N THR A 152 15.57 18.52 -25.25
CA THR A 152 15.67 18.46 -26.71
C THR A 152 14.73 17.40 -27.28
N PRO A 153 13.60 17.75 -27.91
CA PRO A 153 12.55 16.77 -28.24
C PRO A 153 13.05 15.70 -29.23
N PRO A 154 13.06 14.38 -28.91
CA PRO A 154 13.04 13.36 -29.92
C PRO A 154 11.66 12.72 -30.01
N SER A 155 11.28 12.51 -31.26
CA SER A 155 10.26 11.58 -31.73
C SER A 155 10.38 10.20 -31.06
N ARG A 156 9.67 9.95 -29.97
CA ARG A 156 9.35 8.58 -29.54
C ARG A 156 7.94 8.54 -28.97
N PRO A 157 7.05 7.67 -29.48
CA PRO A 157 5.75 7.47 -28.85
C PRO A 157 5.95 6.80 -27.50
N LEU A 158 5.21 7.28 -26.49
CA LEU A 158 5.00 6.58 -25.23
C LEU A 158 4.41 5.19 -25.57
N ASN A 159 5.05 4.13 -25.07
CA ASN A 159 4.42 2.82 -25.03
C ASN A 159 3.34 2.86 -23.95
N GLU A 160 2.09 2.78 -24.38
CA GLU A 160 0.94 2.50 -23.53
C GLU A 160 1.08 1.06 -23.02
N VAL A 161 1.39 0.91 -21.73
CA VAL A 161 1.24 -0.38 -21.04
C VAL A 161 -0.24 -0.53 -20.73
N VAL A 162 -0.88 -1.52 -21.34
CA VAL A 162 -2.27 -1.89 -21.06
C VAL A 162 -2.27 -2.68 -19.76
N ASP A 163 -2.57 -2.03 -18.64
CA ASP A 163 -2.78 -2.69 -17.36
C ASP A 163 -4.15 -3.41 -17.33
N ALA A 164 -4.15 -4.60 -16.72
CA ALA A 164 -5.29 -5.51 -16.68
C ALA A 164 -6.29 -5.24 -15.54
N CYS A 165 -6.17 -4.11 -14.83
CA CYS A 165 -7.20 -3.61 -13.92
C CYS A 165 -7.78 -2.33 -14.52
N PRO A 166 -9.11 -2.11 -14.50
CA PRO A 166 -9.69 -0.86 -14.96
C PRO A 166 -9.03 0.26 -14.18
N ALA A 167 -8.24 1.06 -14.90
CA ALA A 167 -7.51 2.17 -14.34
C ALA A 167 -8.49 3.01 -13.52
N PHE A 168 -8.29 3.02 -12.20
CA PHE A 168 -8.67 4.19 -11.43
C PHE A 168 -8.13 5.40 -12.19
N TYR A 169 -8.87 6.52 -12.11
CA TYR A 169 -8.30 7.82 -12.38
C TYR A 169 -6.94 7.87 -11.69
N GLN A 170 -5.86 7.61 -12.45
CA GLN A 170 -4.52 7.73 -11.95
C GLN A 170 -4.42 9.22 -11.64
N MET A 171 -4.64 9.59 -10.38
CA MET A 171 -4.01 10.76 -9.83
C MET A 171 -2.56 10.56 -10.24
N ARG A 172 -2.08 11.41 -11.16
CA ARG A 172 -0.74 11.25 -11.73
C ARG A 172 0.21 11.09 -10.55
N PRO A 173 1.03 10.03 -10.52
CA PRO A 173 1.74 9.64 -9.32
C PRO A 173 2.64 10.80 -8.91
N ARG A 174 2.31 11.54 -7.87
CA ARG A 174 3.22 12.54 -7.32
C ARG A 174 4.24 11.81 -6.47
N CYS A 175 5.49 12.23 -6.56
CA CYS A 175 6.54 11.64 -5.73
C CYS A 175 7.55 12.69 -5.30
N TRP A 176 8.29 12.35 -4.25
CA TRP A 176 9.21 13.20 -3.53
C TRP A 176 10.64 12.76 -3.79
N VAL A 177 11.50 13.74 -4.11
CA VAL A 177 12.90 13.53 -4.45
C VAL A 177 13.79 14.21 -3.42
N PRO A 178 14.86 13.55 -2.92
CA PRO A 178 15.74 14.15 -1.93
C PRO A 178 16.55 15.29 -2.55
N GLY A 179 16.58 16.43 -1.88
CA GLY A 179 17.27 17.64 -2.31
C GLY A 179 18.79 17.48 -2.45
N SER A 180 19.38 16.50 -1.76
CA SER A 180 20.80 16.17 -1.88
C SER A 180 21.18 15.52 -3.21
N SER A 181 20.21 15.00 -3.98
CA SER A 181 20.44 14.27 -5.24
C SER A 181 20.12 15.10 -6.49
N VAL A 182 19.78 16.38 -6.30
CA VAL A 182 19.23 17.23 -7.36
C VAL A 182 19.79 18.65 -7.29
N GLU A 183 19.79 19.32 -8.43
CA GLU A 183 20.05 20.76 -8.54
C GLU A 183 18.74 21.47 -8.89
N THR A 184 18.44 22.57 -8.19
CA THR A 184 17.26 23.38 -8.47
C THR A 184 17.64 24.66 -9.21
N SER A 185 16.73 25.13 -10.06
CA SER A 185 16.84 26.41 -10.76
C SER A 185 15.51 27.15 -10.71
N GLY A 186 15.56 28.48 -10.69
CA GLY A 186 14.36 29.32 -10.51
C GLY A 186 14.14 29.75 -9.05
N ASP A 187 13.05 30.49 -8.82
CA ASP A 187 12.69 30.99 -7.50
C ASP A 187 11.83 29.96 -6.76
N LEU A 188 12.34 29.41 -5.66
CA LEU A 188 11.60 28.46 -4.82
C LEU A 188 10.58 29.13 -3.91
N SER A 189 10.64 30.46 -3.72
CA SER A 189 9.75 31.17 -2.80
C SER A 189 8.29 31.20 -3.27
N SER A 190 8.05 30.93 -4.56
CA SER A 190 6.72 30.80 -5.13
C SER A 190 6.13 29.40 -5.03
N LEU A 191 6.88 28.42 -4.53
CA LEU A 191 6.40 27.05 -4.40
C LEU A 191 5.49 26.90 -3.16
N PRO A 192 4.42 26.09 -3.28
CA PRO A 192 3.67 25.72 -2.10
C PRO A 192 4.56 24.89 -1.16
N ILE A 193 4.56 25.28 0.10
CA ILE A 193 5.06 24.44 1.19
C ILE A 193 3.98 23.41 1.48
N VAL A 194 4.27 22.14 1.23
CA VAL A 194 3.39 21.03 1.56
C VAL A 194 3.74 20.57 2.97
N HIS A 195 2.88 20.94 3.92
CA HIS A 195 3.02 20.44 5.28
C HIS A 195 2.71 18.96 5.32
N MET A 196 3.69 18.17 5.74
CA MET A 196 3.49 16.73 5.88
C MET A 196 2.44 16.47 6.95
N PRO A 197 1.40 15.69 6.64
CA PRO A 197 0.40 15.41 7.61
C PRO A 197 0.98 14.49 8.68
N ARG A 198 0.59 14.79 9.91
CA ARG A 198 1.04 14.10 11.12
C ARG A 198 -0.14 13.44 11.76
N LEU A 199 0.18 12.35 12.46
CA LEU A 199 -0.75 11.56 13.22
C LEU A 199 -0.33 11.60 14.69
N GLY A 200 -1.18 12.15 15.55
CA GLY A 200 -1.03 12.12 17.00
C GLY A 200 -1.86 11.01 17.62
N ILE A 201 -1.27 10.21 18.50
CA ILE A 201 -2.00 9.18 19.24
C ILE A 201 -2.78 9.86 20.38
N VAL A 202 -4.11 9.87 20.29
CA VAL A 202 -4.97 10.48 21.31
C VAL A 202 -5.24 9.51 22.46
N LYS A 203 -5.31 8.22 22.14
CA LYS A 203 -5.54 7.14 23.09
C LYS A 203 -4.62 5.98 22.76
N GLY A 204 -4.04 5.37 23.80
CA GLY A 204 -3.12 4.25 23.63
C GLY A 204 -3.76 3.14 22.80
N THR A 205 -3.05 2.72 21.77
CA THR A 205 -3.59 1.83 20.72
C THR A 205 -2.57 0.79 20.28
N SER A 206 -3.01 -0.14 19.45
CA SER A 206 -2.17 -1.18 18.88
C SER A 206 -1.84 -0.85 17.44
N CYS A 207 -0.60 -1.10 17.04
CA CYS A 207 -0.15 -0.98 15.66
C CYS A 207 0.00 -2.37 15.05
N TYR A 208 -0.62 -2.61 13.90
CA TYR A 208 -0.76 -3.94 13.31
C TYR A 208 -0.05 -4.06 11.97
N SER A 209 0.26 -5.28 11.54
CA SER A 209 0.94 -5.53 10.25
C SER A 209 0.10 -5.22 9.00
N GLY A 210 -1.20 -4.93 9.16
CA GLY A 210 -2.14 -4.53 8.11
C GLY A 210 -3.32 -3.77 8.71
N PRO A 211 -4.19 -3.15 7.88
CA PRO A 211 -5.34 -2.38 8.34
C PRO A 211 -6.42 -3.33 8.87
N GLY A 212 -6.52 -3.44 10.20
CA GLY A 212 -7.48 -4.31 10.88
C GLY A 212 -6.92 -4.93 12.15
N ASP A 213 -7.78 -5.16 13.14
CA ASP A 213 -7.45 -5.87 14.39
C ASP A 213 -7.13 -7.36 14.18
N SER A 214 -7.48 -7.90 13.01
CA SER A 214 -7.12 -9.25 12.58
C SER A 214 -5.65 -9.38 12.17
N TYR A 215 -4.93 -8.29 11.90
CA TYR A 215 -3.51 -8.40 11.58
C TYR A 215 -2.66 -8.67 12.82
N ASN A 216 -1.43 -9.17 12.63
CA ASN A 216 -0.55 -9.41 13.77
C ASN A 216 -0.19 -8.08 14.44
N LEU A 217 -0.23 -8.05 15.77
CA LEU A 217 0.28 -6.94 16.57
C LEU A 217 1.77 -6.76 16.32
N VAL A 218 2.18 -5.56 15.92
CA VAL A 218 3.57 -5.17 15.69
C VAL A 218 4.10 -4.42 16.90
N SER A 219 3.36 -3.42 17.39
CA SER A 219 3.80 -2.57 18.51
C SER A 219 2.60 -1.97 19.25
N LEU A 220 2.83 -1.46 20.45
CA LEU A 220 1.87 -0.70 21.24
C LEU A 220 2.24 0.78 21.19
N MET A 221 1.24 1.63 21.01
CA MET A 221 1.38 3.08 20.91
C MET A 221 0.85 3.75 22.17
N ASP A 222 1.61 4.70 22.70
CA ASP A 222 1.22 5.49 23.86
C ASP A 222 0.56 6.81 23.42
N PRO A 223 -0.38 7.37 24.22
CA PRO A 223 -0.89 8.72 23.98
C PRO A 223 0.24 9.76 23.88
N ASP A 224 -0.03 10.85 23.16
CA ASP A 224 0.88 11.99 22.94
C ASP A 224 2.14 11.64 22.11
N GLN A 225 2.20 10.46 21.49
CA GLN A 225 3.18 10.15 20.45
C GLN A 225 2.70 10.67 19.10
N PHE A 226 3.61 11.24 18.31
CA PHE A 226 3.31 11.74 16.98
C PHE A 226 4.13 11.01 15.93
N PHE A 227 3.56 10.80 14.76
CA PHE A 227 4.17 10.08 13.64
C PHE A 227 3.91 10.81 12.32
N GLY A 228 4.80 10.63 11.36
CA GLY A 228 4.48 10.93 9.96
C GLY A 228 3.53 9.87 9.39
N ILE A 229 2.59 10.28 8.54
CA ILE A 229 1.63 9.37 7.91
C ILE A 229 2.24 8.80 6.64
N LEU A 230 2.57 7.50 6.64
CA LEU A 230 3.16 6.81 5.49
C LEU A 230 2.13 6.41 4.43
N GLY A 231 0.86 6.29 4.82
CA GLY A 231 -0.24 5.98 3.93
C GLY A 231 -1.58 5.88 4.68
N ILE A 232 -2.66 5.85 3.91
CA ILE A 232 -4.03 5.61 4.40
C ILE A 232 -4.62 4.40 3.70
N ASP A 233 -5.48 3.66 4.42
CA ASP A 233 -6.20 2.53 3.84
C ASP A 233 -7.19 3.01 2.78
N GLU A 234 -7.46 2.18 1.79
CA GLU A 234 -8.34 2.50 0.66
C GLU A 234 -9.83 2.40 1.00
N ASP A 235 -10.18 1.82 2.16
CA ASP A 235 -11.56 1.73 2.66
C ASP A 235 -12.17 3.13 2.99
N VAL A 236 -11.41 4.21 2.77
CA VAL A 236 -11.87 5.60 2.80
C VAL A 236 -12.98 5.80 1.78
N ALA A 237 -14.18 6.12 2.27
CA ALA A 237 -15.29 6.53 1.44
C ALA A 237 -15.00 7.92 0.84
N TRP A 238 -14.61 7.98 -0.42
CA TRP A 238 -14.64 9.24 -1.16
C TRP A 238 -16.10 9.59 -1.46
N LEU A 239 -16.65 10.58 -0.75
CA LEU A 239 -17.93 11.16 -1.15
C LEU A 239 -17.77 11.81 -2.53
N GLY A 240 -18.58 11.35 -3.48
CA GLY A 240 -18.38 11.56 -4.90
C GLY A 240 -18.21 13.01 -5.36
N SER A 241 -17.38 13.16 -6.39
CA SER A 241 -17.24 14.22 -7.43
C SER A 241 -17.34 15.72 -7.10
N GLU A 242 -17.80 16.16 -5.93
CA GLU A 242 -18.05 17.59 -5.67
C GLU A 242 -17.23 18.17 -4.51
N SER A 243 -16.54 17.34 -3.72
CA SER A 243 -15.55 17.80 -2.75
C SER A 243 -14.54 16.70 -2.46
N ASN A 244 -13.24 16.97 -2.65
CA ASN A 244 -12.12 16.14 -2.17
C ASN A 244 -12.03 16.16 -0.63
N GLN A 245 -13.13 15.87 0.06
CA GLN A 245 -13.14 15.67 1.50
C GLN A 245 -12.94 14.19 1.75
N ILE A 246 -11.82 13.87 2.37
CA ILE A 246 -11.62 12.58 3.02
C ILE A 246 -12.62 12.56 4.19
N ASP A 247 -13.51 11.57 4.19
CA ASP A 247 -14.46 11.31 5.27
C ASP A 247 -13.70 11.18 6.60
N ASP A 248 -14.28 11.63 7.71
CA ASP A 248 -13.68 11.48 9.05
C ASP A 248 -13.59 10.02 9.50
N ASP A 249 -14.15 9.11 8.72
CA ASP A 249 -14.10 7.66 8.84
C ASP A 249 -12.84 7.03 8.17
N ILE A 250 -11.67 7.70 8.20
CA ILE A 250 -10.42 7.00 7.87
C ILE A 250 -10.24 5.89 8.91
N THR A 251 -10.34 4.64 8.46
CA THR A 251 -10.32 3.50 9.36
C THR A 251 -8.91 3.19 9.85
N TRP A 252 -7.89 3.37 9.00
CA TRP A 252 -6.51 3.01 9.33
C TRP A 252 -5.46 3.91 8.67
N PHE A 253 -4.40 4.20 9.42
CA PHE A 253 -3.21 4.92 8.95
C PHE A 253 -1.97 4.06 9.07
N GLN A 254 -1.10 4.08 8.06
CA GLN A 254 0.20 3.44 8.10
C GLN A 254 1.26 4.40 8.67
N ILE A 255 2.08 3.91 9.60
CA ILE A 255 3.19 4.64 10.24
C ILE A 255 4.44 3.76 10.36
N ASP A 256 5.59 4.37 10.64
CA ASP A 256 6.75 3.68 11.21
C ASP A 256 6.72 3.90 12.74
N PRO A 257 6.48 2.85 13.56
CA PRO A 257 6.35 2.96 15.00
C PRO A 257 7.67 3.37 15.69
N ASN A 258 8.81 3.34 14.99
CA ASN A 258 10.09 3.78 15.51
C ASN A 258 10.42 5.24 15.12
N ALA A 259 9.61 5.86 14.24
CA ALA A 259 9.83 7.21 13.73
C ALA A 259 8.95 8.24 14.45
N ILE A 260 9.11 8.34 15.78
CA ILE A 260 8.40 9.35 16.59
C ILE A 260 8.88 10.75 16.18
N VAL A 261 7.96 11.65 15.87
CA VAL A 261 8.22 13.05 15.51
C VAL A 261 7.84 14.00 16.65
N ASP A 262 8.50 15.16 16.72
CA ASP A 262 8.13 16.21 17.68
C ASP A 262 6.89 16.98 17.16
N PRO A 263 5.81 17.11 17.96
CA PRO A 263 4.64 17.88 17.57
C PRO A 263 4.90 19.39 17.38
N ASN A 264 5.94 19.97 18.00
CA ASN A 264 6.20 21.41 17.97
C ASN A 264 7.61 21.73 17.40
N PRO A 265 7.72 22.23 16.16
CA PRO A 265 9.01 22.62 15.57
C PRO A 265 9.68 23.82 16.31
N PRO A 266 11.02 24.03 16.20
CA PRO A 266 11.81 23.87 15.00
C PRO A 266 12.27 22.43 14.76
N TYR A 267 12.00 21.98 13.54
CA TYR A 267 12.28 20.66 13.01
C TYR A 267 13.75 20.27 13.22
N ARG A 268 13.97 19.48 14.25
CA ARG A 268 14.94 18.39 14.18
C ARG A 268 14.18 17.15 14.62
N PRO A 269 14.27 16.03 13.90
CA PRO A 269 13.94 14.76 14.54
C PRO A 269 14.77 14.70 15.83
N LEU A 270 14.14 14.37 16.96
CA LEU A 270 14.84 14.23 18.25
C LEU A 270 15.98 13.18 18.19
N ASN A 271 16.06 12.46 17.06
CA ASN A 271 16.98 11.42 16.68
C ASN A 271 17.85 11.77 15.45
N GLU A 272 18.50 12.95 15.45
CA GLU A 272 19.55 13.34 14.47
C GLU A 272 20.85 12.48 14.56
N LEU A 273 20.74 11.22 15.01
CA LEU A 273 21.79 10.21 15.10
C LEU A 273 21.31 8.81 14.63
N VAL A 274 20.13 8.70 14.00
CA VAL A 274 19.69 7.42 13.43
C VAL A 274 20.37 7.22 12.08
N ASP A 275 21.15 6.14 12.04
CA ASP A 275 21.84 5.57 10.88
C ASP A 275 20.98 5.69 9.60
N PRO A 276 21.50 6.22 8.47
CA PRO A 276 20.78 6.29 7.20
C PRO A 276 20.34 4.91 6.66
N ASN A 277 20.77 3.81 7.27
CA ASN A 277 20.22 2.47 7.08
C ASN A 277 19.57 1.94 8.37
N PRO A 278 18.36 2.39 8.77
CA PRO A 278 17.64 1.66 9.80
C PRO A 278 17.37 0.24 9.28
N PRO A 279 17.68 -0.81 10.05
CA PRO A 279 17.44 -2.19 9.63
C PRO A 279 15.94 -2.39 9.47
N HIS A 280 15.46 -2.36 8.22
CA HIS A 280 14.07 -2.53 7.80
C HIS A 280 13.08 -1.64 8.57
N SER A 281 12.66 -0.51 7.98
CA SER A 281 11.52 0.27 8.49
C SER A 281 10.33 -0.68 8.68
N VAL A 282 9.99 -0.94 9.93
CA VAL A 282 8.88 -1.82 10.29
C VAL A 282 7.63 -0.98 10.11
N ARG A 283 6.85 -1.19 9.05
CA ARG A 283 5.59 -0.46 8.88
C ARG A 283 4.47 -1.14 9.65
N CYS A 284 3.59 -0.35 10.22
CA CYS A 284 2.38 -0.87 10.85
C CYS A 284 1.21 0.12 10.75
N TRP A 285 0.02 -0.38 11.03
CA TRP A 285 -1.25 0.30 10.82
C TRP A 285 -1.93 0.58 12.16
N VAL A 286 -2.36 1.82 12.36
CA VAL A 286 -3.08 2.29 13.56
C VAL A 286 -4.52 2.66 13.21
N PRO A 287 -5.49 2.37 14.09
CA PRO A 287 -6.89 2.65 13.83
C PRO A 287 -7.18 4.15 13.94
N GLY A 288 -7.97 4.69 13.01
CA GLY A 288 -8.26 6.11 12.93
C GLY A 288 -9.03 6.67 14.12
N ASP A 289 -9.84 5.84 14.78
CA ASP A 289 -10.61 6.22 15.98
C ASP A 289 -9.73 6.52 17.22
N SER A 290 -8.44 6.18 17.15
CA SER A 290 -7.48 6.30 18.24
C SER A 290 -6.48 7.44 18.03
N VAL A 291 -6.61 8.19 16.92
CA VAL A 291 -5.61 9.16 16.47
C VAL A 291 -6.27 10.48 16.06
N GLU A 292 -5.48 11.54 16.03
CA GLU A 292 -5.84 12.82 15.43
C GLU A 292 -4.85 13.14 14.31
N THR A 293 -5.34 13.74 13.23
CA THR A 293 -4.48 14.18 12.13
C THR A 293 -4.33 15.69 12.14
N SER A 294 -3.16 16.16 11.71
CA SER A 294 -2.90 17.58 11.44
C SER A 294 -2.14 17.71 10.12
N GLY A 295 -2.43 18.75 9.33
CA GLY A 295 -1.87 18.92 7.99
C GLY A 295 -2.78 18.40 6.88
N ASP A 296 -2.31 18.48 5.63
CA ASP A 296 -3.10 18.14 4.45
C ASP A 296 -2.93 16.66 4.06
N LEU A 297 -4.00 15.88 4.25
CA LEU A 297 -4.06 14.46 3.91
C LEU A 297 -4.13 14.20 2.39
N SER A 298 -4.38 15.22 1.56
CA SER A 298 -4.46 15.07 0.09
C SER A 298 -3.14 14.59 -0.54
N SER A 299 -2.03 14.76 0.19
CA SER A 299 -0.69 14.35 -0.20
C SER A 299 -0.31 12.95 0.28
N VAL A 300 -1.12 12.31 1.14
CA VAL A 300 -0.84 10.99 1.68
C VAL A 300 -1.18 9.92 0.64
N PRO A 301 -0.28 8.97 0.37
CA PRO A 301 -0.59 7.89 -0.55
C PRO A 301 -1.71 7.00 0.01
N ILE A 302 -2.69 6.72 -0.84
CA ILE A 302 -3.68 5.68 -0.58
C ILE A 302 -3.01 4.34 -0.89
N ILE A 303 -2.91 3.47 0.11
CA ILE A 303 -2.33 2.15 -0.06
C ILE A 303 -3.48 1.19 -0.38
N LEU A 304 -3.47 0.70 -1.62
CA LEU A 304 -4.40 -0.34 -2.05
C LEU A 304 -3.97 -1.67 -1.43
N MET A 305 -4.82 -2.24 -0.57
CA MET A 305 -4.53 -3.53 0.02
C MET A 305 -4.62 -4.61 -1.05
N PRO A 306 -3.67 -5.55 -1.11
CA PRO A 306 -3.73 -6.59 -2.12
C PRO A 306 -4.97 -7.45 -1.97
N ARG A 307 -5.54 -7.84 -3.10
CA ARG A 307 -6.75 -8.64 -3.19
C ARG A 307 -6.52 -9.78 -4.13
N LEU A 308 -7.36 -10.80 -3.98
CA LEU A 308 -7.44 -11.89 -4.92
C LEU A 308 -8.85 -12.01 -5.47
N GLU A 309 -8.93 -12.37 -6.74
CA GLU A 309 -10.13 -12.79 -7.45
C GLU A 309 -10.05 -14.30 -7.70
N VAL A 310 -11.12 -15.02 -7.41
CA VAL A 310 -11.21 -16.45 -7.71
C VAL A 310 -11.53 -16.65 -9.18
N VAL A 311 -10.50 -16.86 -10.00
CA VAL A 311 -10.65 -17.13 -11.44
C VAL A 311 -10.94 -18.61 -11.75
N LYS A 312 -10.78 -19.49 -10.75
CA LYS A 312 -11.12 -20.91 -10.85
C LYS A 312 -11.63 -21.44 -9.52
N GLU A 313 -12.82 -22.05 -9.52
CA GLU A 313 -13.39 -22.69 -8.32
C GLU A 313 -12.34 -23.52 -7.58
N THR A 314 -12.24 -23.27 -6.28
CA THR A 314 -11.20 -23.85 -5.43
C THR A 314 -11.67 -23.98 -4.00
N TYR A 315 -11.02 -24.84 -3.23
CA TYR A 315 -11.21 -24.86 -1.79
C TYR A 315 -10.21 -23.92 -1.12
N CYS A 316 -10.59 -23.38 0.02
CA CYS A 316 -9.66 -22.80 0.96
C CYS A 316 -9.38 -23.77 2.11
N TYR A 317 -8.15 -23.78 2.62
CA TYR A 317 -7.62 -24.83 3.48
C TYR A 317 -7.13 -24.29 4.83
N VAL A 318 -7.03 -25.14 5.85
CA VAL A 318 -6.49 -24.74 7.18
C VAL A 318 -5.01 -24.31 7.12
N GLY A 319 -4.27 -24.76 6.10
CA GLY A 319 -2.85 -24.44 5.89
C GLY A 319 -2.49 -24.40 4.40
N PRO A 320 -1.28 -23.90 4.05
CA PRO A 320 -0.84 -23.77 2.68
C PRO A 320 -0.46 -25.14 2.11
N GLY A 321 -1.38 -25.76 1.36
CA GLY A 321 -1.14 -27.04 0.71
C GLY A 321 -2.41 -27.90 0.60
N PRO A 322 -2.50 -28.76 -0.42
CA PRO A 322 -3.66 -29.65 -0.61
C PRO A 322 -3.73 -30.77 0.45
N ALA A 323 -2.67 -30.98 1.23
CA ALA A 323 -2.66 -31.96 2.33
C ALA A 323 -3.43 -31.48 3.57
N TYR A 324 -3.71 -30.19 3.68
CA TYR A 324 -4.50 -29.63 4.77
C TYR A 324 -5.99 -29.90 4.56
N LYS A 325 -6.77 -29.82 5.64
CA LYS A 325 -8.23 -29.97 5.57
C LYS A 325 -8.84 -28.77 4.83
N ALA A 326 -9.71 -29.03 3.84
CA ALA A 326 -10.53 -28.01 3.21
C ALA A 326 -11.60 -27.48 4.19
N LEU A 327 -11.77 -26.16 4.19
CA LEU A 327 -12.68 -25.42 5.07
C LEU A 327 -13.91 -24.92 4.33
N SER A 328 -13.71 -24.23 3.21
CA SER A 328 -14.79 -23.64 2.41
C SER A 328 -14.50 -23.83 0.92
N LEU A 329 -15.57 -23.87 0.13
CA LEU A 329 -15.50 -23.78 -1.33
C LEU A 329 -15.65 -22.31 -1.72
N LEU A 330 -14.72 -21.82 -2.54
CA LEU A 330 -14.75 -20.50 -3.11
C LEU A 330 -15.23 -20.59 -4.56
N SER A 331 -16.22 -19.76 -4.88
CA SER A 331 -16.85 -19.69 -6.20
C SER A 331 -16.09 -18.74 -7.13
N LEU A 332 -16.29 -18.89 -8.43
CA LEU A 332 -15.78 -17.95 -9.43
C LEU A 332 -16.23 -16.51 -9.14
N ASP A 333 -15.37 -15.56 -9.52
CA ASP A 333 -15.59 -14.11 -9.47
C ASP A 333 -15.82 -13.57 -8.04
N GLN A 334 -15.42 -14.33 -7.01
CA GLN A 334 -15.40 -13.85 -5.63
C GLN A 334 -14.08 -13.12 -5.35
N PHE A 335 -14.19 -11.97 -4.70
CA PHE A 335 -13.06 -11.13 -4.31
C PHE A 335 -12.84 -11.20 -2.81
N PHE A 336 -11.55 -11.25 -2.41
CA PHE A 336 -11.15 -11.30 -1.01
C PHE A 336 -9.93 -10.40 -0.77
N LYS A 337 -9.87 -9.77 0.40
CA LYS A 337 -8.63 -9.14 0.89
C LYS A 337 -7.60 -10.22 1.20
N ILE A 338 -6.35 -10.02 0.78
CA ILE A 338 -5.24 -10.91 1.12
C ILE A 338 -4.69 -10.48 2.49
N LEU A 339 -4.69 -11.40 3.45
CA LEU A 339 -4.24 -11.15 4.82
C LEU A 339 -2.76 -11.52 5.04
N GLY A 340 -2.18 -12.29 4.12
CA GLY A 340 -0.79 -12.71 4.18
C GLY A 340 -0.44 -13.78 3.16
N ILE A 341 0.85 -14.09 3.07
CA ILE A 341 1.40 -15.03 2.10
C ILE A 341 2.27 -16.07 2.82
N ASN A 342 2.32 -17.30 2.31
CA ASN A 342 3.16 -18.33 2.91
C ASN A 342 4.65 -18.05 2.71
N ALA A 343 5.48 -18.44 3.69
CA ALA A 343 6.92 -18.14 3.71
C ALA A 343 7.77 -18.85 2.65
N ASP A 344 7.24 -19.88 1.98
CA ASP A 344 8.04 -20.80 1.15
C ASP A 344 8.19 -20.35 -0.32
N ILE A 345 7.86 -19.11 -0.66
CA ILE A 345 7.71 -18.66 -2.06
C ILE A 345 8.41 -17.33 -2.41
N THR A 346 9.10 -16.70 -1.47
CA THR A 346 9.90 -15.50 -1.77
C THR A 346 11.30 -15.92 -2.26
N TRP A 347 11.65 -15.56 -3.50
CA TRP A 347 13.04 -15.59 -3.94
C TRP A 347 13.57 -14.16 -4.08
N MET A 348 14.83 -13.96 -3.69
CA MET A 348 15.51 -12.68 -3.91
C MET A 348 16.06 -12.65 -5.34
N GLY A 349 15.40 -11.88 -6.20
CA GLY A 349 15.92 -11.54 -7.53
C GLY A 349 16.79 -10.27 -7.48
N ASN A 350 17.42 -9.92 -8.61
CA ASN A 350 18.20 -8.68 -8.74
C ASN A 350 17.35 -7.40 -8.64
N GLU A 351 16.02 -7.51 -8.73
CA GLU A 351 15.05 -6.41 -8.67
C GLU A 351 14.27 -6.36 -7.32
N GLY A 352 14.65 -7.20 -6.35
CA GLY A 352 13.98 -7.28 -5.04
C GLY A 352 13.37 -8.65 -4.76
N ALA A 353 12.59 -8.74 -3.68
CA ALA A 353 11.81 -9.93 -3.35
C ALA A 353 10.68 -10.09 -4.37
N GLN A 354 10.73 -11.17 -5.16
CA GLN A 354 9.66 -11.53 -6.09
C GLN A 354 8.84 -12.66 -5.48
N ILE A 355 7.51 -12.56 -5.66
CA ILE A 355 6.55 -13.58 -5.24
C ILE A 355 6.11 -14.32 -6.50
N ASP A 356 6.36 -15.64 -6.51
CA ASP A 356 5.81 -16.53 -7.52
C ASP A 356 4.37 -16.87 -7.14
N ASP A 357 3.43 -16.15 -7.74
CA ASP A 357 2.00 -16.29 -7.51
C ASP A 357 1.46 -17.66 -7.97
N ASP A 358 2.11 -18.34 -8.92
CA ASP A 358 1.69 -19.67 -9.37
C ASP A 358 1.91 -20.77 -8.30
N ILE A 359 2.85 -20.57 -7.38
CA ILE A 359 3.13 -21.49 -6.26
C ILE A 359 2.72 -20.93 -4.90
N ALA A 360 2.33 -19.66 -4.84
CA ALA A 360 1.89 -18.97 -3.65
C ALA A 360 0.66 -19.61 -3.01
N TRP A 361 0.54 -19.44 -1.70
CA TRP A 361 -0.69 -19.62 -0.96
C TRP A 361 -1.04 -18.33 -0.25
N PHE A 362 -2.25 -17.84 -0.48
CA PHE A 362 -2.75 -16.59 0.08
C PHE A 362 -3.69 -16.88 1.24
N GLN A 363 -3.48 -16.22 2.37
CA GLN A 363 -4.41 -16.30 3.50
C GLN A 363 -5.54 -15.28 3.32
N ILE A 364 -6.79 -15.71 3.50
CA ILE A 364 -7.99 -14.87 3.44
C ILE A 364 -8.94 -15.17 4.62
N ASP A 365 -9.93 -14.30 4.82
CA ASP A 365 -11.16 -14.66 5.55
C ASP A 365 -12.25 -15.07 4.53
N PRO A 366 -12.67 -16.34 4.50
CA PRO A 366 -13.63 -16.84 3.51
C PRO A 366 -15.05 -16.26 3.68
N ASN A 367 -15.34 -15.58 4.79
CA ASN A 367 -16.64 -14.92 5.01
C ASN A 367 -16.62 -13.44 4.58
N ALA A 368 -15.43 -12.85 4.44
CA ALA A 368 -15.23 -11.44 4.08
C ALA A 368 -15.13 -11.25 2.56
N ILE A 369 -16.20 -11.59 1.85
CA ILE A 369 -16.30 -11.34 0.40
C ILE A 369 -16.37 -9.83 0.18
N VAL A 370 -15.53 -9.33 -0.73
CA VAL A 370 -15.41 -7.91 -1.07
C VAL A 370 -16.25 -7.62 -2.32
N ASP A 371 -16.91 -6.46 -2.36
CA ASP A 371 -17.55 -5.94 -3.57
C ASP A 371 -16.47 -5.66 -4.64
N PRO A 372 -16.60 -6.15 -5.89
CA PRO A 372 -15.67 -5.84 -6.97
C PRO A 372 -15.70 -4.38 -7.43
N ASP A 373 -16.70 -3.58 -7.04
CA ASP A 373 -16.80 -2.16 -7.40
C ASP A 373 -16.37 -1.24 -6.24
N PRO A 374 -15.63 -0.15 -6.51
CA PRO A 374 -15.31 0.85 -5.50
C PRO A 374 -16.59 1.45 -4.87
N PRO A 375 -16.66 1.66 -3.54
CA PRO A 375 -15.58 1.59 -2.56
C PRO A 375 -15.46 0.22 -1.87
N TYR A 376 -15.42 -0.89 -2.62
CA TYR A 376 -14.82 -2.18 -2.24
C TYR A 376 -15.12 -2.67 -0.81
N ARG A 377 -16.37 -2.55 -0.40
CA ARG A 377 -16.80 -2.89 0.96
C ARG A 377 -17.01 -4.40 1.10
N PRO A 378 -16.86 -4.96 2.31
CA PRO A 378 -17.34 -6.31 2.58
C PRO A 378 -18.84 -6.39 2.25
N LEU A 379 -19.23 -7.30 1.35
CA LEU A 379 -20.64 -7.53 1.01
C LEU A 379 -21.45 -8.10 2.18
N ASN A 380 -20.76 -8.63 3.20
CA ASN A 380 -21.34 -9.32 4.35
C ASN A 380 -21.02 -8.64 5.69
N GLU A 381 -21.12 -7.31 5.80
CA GLU A 381 -21.18 -6.64 7.11
C GLU A 381 -22.46 -7.06 7.88
N VAL A 382 -22.42 -8.25 8.48
CA VAL A 382 -23.39 -8.64 9.48
C VAL A 382 -23.01 -7.93 10.78
N ILE A 383 -23.85 -6.97 11.19
CA ILE A 383 -23.84 -6.33 12.49
C ILE A 383 -24.13 -7.39 13.56
N ASP A 384 -23.12 -8.15 13.97
CA ASP A 384 -23.18 -9.03 15.15
C ASP A 384 -21.95 -8.74 16.05
N PRO A 385 -22.13 -8.21 17.27
CA PRO A 385 -21.04 -7.73 18.14
C PRO A 385 -20.19 -8.85 18.77
N SER A 386 -20.11 -10.03 18.16
CA SER A 386 -19.20 -11.11 18.57
C SER A 386 -18.88 -12.00 17.37
N PRO A 387 -17.77 -11.75 16.64
CA PRO A 387 -17.44 -12.59 15.51
C PRO A 387 -17.12 -14.00 16.00
N PRO A 388 -17.78 -15.06 15.50
CA PRO A 388 -17.27 -16.41 15.67
C PRO A 388 -15.89 -16.42 15.02
N HIS A 389 -14.85 -16.69 15.81
CA HIS A 389 -13.43 -16.75 15.41
C HIS A 389 -13.23 -16.75 13.89
N SER A 390 -12.78 -15.62 13.32
CA SER A 390 -12.47 -15.49 11.89
C SER A 390 -11.65 -16.71 11.44
N VAL A 391 -12.30 -17.60 10.69
CA VAL A 391 -11.68 -18.85 10.26
C VAL A 391 -10.83 -18.52 9.05
N ARG A 392 -9.60 -18.09 9.29
CA ARG A 392 -8.65 -17.84 8.19
C ARG A 392 -8.38 -19.13 7.45
N CYS A 393 -8.28 -19.03 6.14
CA CYS A 393 -7.93 -20.15 5.29
C CYS A 393 -7.01 -19.74 4.15
N TRP A 394 -6.35 -20.74 3.59
CA TRP A 394 -5.31 -20.60 2.59
C TRP A 394 -5.83 -21.02 1.22
N VAL A 395 -5.55 -20.21 0.21
CA VAL A 395 -6.01 -20.40 -1.16
C VAL A 395 -4.80 -20.56 -2.08
N PRO A 396 -4.78 -21.55 -2.98
CA PRO A 396 -3.68 -21.72 -3.91
C PRO A 396 -3.66 -20.62 -4.98
N GLY A 397 -2.48 -20.05 -5.21
CA GLY A 397 -2.28 -18.92 -6.11
C GLY A 397 -2.62 -19.23 -7.57
N ASN A 398 -2.33 -20.45 -8.06
CA ASN A 398 -2.72 -20.90 -9.40
C ASN A 398 -4.23 -21.06 -9.67
N ARG A 399 -5.09 -20.68 -8.71
CA ARG A 399 -6.56 -20.64 -8.84
C ARG A 399 -7.14 -19.25 -8.73
N VAL A 400 -6.30 -18.26 -8.47
CA VAL A 400 -6.71 -16.88 -8.22
C VAL A 400 -5.89 -15.94 -9.10
N GLN A 401 -6.38 -14.72 -9.26
CA GLN A 401 -5.62 -13.62 -9.83
C GLN A 401 -5.48 -12.57 -8.74
N THR A 402 -4.26 -12.07 -8.50
CA THR A 402 -4.01 -11.04 -7.48
C THR A 402 -3.92 -9.65 -8.09
N CYS A 403 -4.33 -8.64 -7.34
CA CYS A 403 -4.10 -7.23 -7.64
C CYS A 403 -3.55 -6.49 -6.40
N GLY A 404 -2.84 -5.39 -6.63
CA GLY A 404 -2.16 -4.63 -5.58
C GLY A 404 -0.72 -5.09 -5.30
N ASP A 405 -0.03 -4.36 -4.43
CA ASP A 405 1.37 -4.62 -4.08
C ASP A 405 1.50 -5.75 -3.05
N LEU A 406 1.76 -6.97 -3.52
CA LEU A 406 1.92 -8.13 -2.63
C LEU A 406 3.11 -8.02 -1.66
N SER A 407 4.08 -7.12 -1.90
CA SER A 407 5.25 -6.97 -1.05
C SER A 407 4.93 -6.38 0.33
N ILE A 408 3.77 -5.74 0.48
CA ILE A 408 3.32 -5.18 1.76
C ILE A 408 2.73 -6.25 2.70
N LEU A 409 2.45 -7.45 2.19
CA LEU A 409 1.77 -8.49 2.94
C LEU A 409 2.69 -9.19 3.94
N PRO A 410 2.20 -9.52 5.15
CA PRO A 410 3.00 -10.28 6.09
C PRO A 410 3.26 -11.70 5.57
N ILE A 411 4.50 -12.14 5.76
CA ILE A 411 4.88 -13.53 5.53
C ILE A 411 4.46 -14.36 6.75
N ILE A 412 3.53 -15.29 6.54
CA ILE A 412 2.97 -16.14 7.59
C ILE A 412 3.58 -17.55 7.47
N PRO A 413 4.24 -18.07 8.52
CA PRO A 413 4.75 -19.43 8.51
C PRO A 413 3.59 -20.44 8.44
N ALA A 414 3.76 -21.48 7.62
CA ALA A 414 2.77 -22.54 7.49
C ALA A 414 2.49 -23.22 8.85
N PRO A 415 1.23 -23.57 9.18
CA PRO A 415 0.95 -24.37 10.36
C PRO A 415 1.68 -25.72 10.24
N ILE A 416 2.44 -26.10 11.26
CA ILE A 416 3.16 -27.38 11.25
C ILE A 416 2.15 -28.51 11.15
N LEU A 417 2.23 -29.31 10.08
CA LEU A 417 1.51 -30.57 9.99
C LEU A 417 2.09 -31.49 11.08
N PHE A 418 1.37 -31.62 12.19
CA PHE A 418 1.53 -32.80 13.03
C PHE A 418 1.00 -33.99 12.24
N THR A 419 1.82 -34.53 11.33
CA THR A 419 1.66 -35.93 10.97
C THR A 419 1.70 -36.67 12.30
N PRO A 420 0.63 -37.38 12.70
CA PRO A 420 0.73 -38.21 13.88
C PRO A 420 1.96 -39.07 13.65
N ILE A 421 2.97 -38.91 14.50
CA ILE A 421 3.99 -39.92 14.64
C ILE A 421 3.16 -41.10 15.12
N PHE A 422 2.79 -41.98 14.18
CA PHE A 422 2.46 -43.33 14.54
C PHE A 422 3.75 -43.84 15.15
N THR A 423 3.92 -43.63 16.47
CA THR A 423 4.69 -44.55 17.28
C THR A 423 4.07 -45.87 16.92
N ALA A 424 4.77 -46.62 16.08
CA ALA A 424 4.41 -47.98 15.79
C ALA A 424 4.25 -48.61 17.17
N THR A 425 3.01 -48.90 17.55
CA THR A 425 2.75 -49.85 18.63
C THR A 425 3.61 -51.03 18.27
N PRO A 426 4.59 -51.44 19.11
CA PRO A 426 5.57 -52.43 18.74
C PRO A 426 4.82 -53.63 18.19
N THR A 427 4.89 -53.79 16.87
CA THR A 427 4.29 -54.93 16.22
C THR A 427 5.12 -56.08 16.78
N SER A 428 4.49 -56.93 17.57
CA SER A 428 5.11 -58.16 18.06
C SER A 428 5.90 -58.78 16.90
N PRO A 429 7.18 -59.15 17.11
CA PRO A 429 8.00 -59.70 16.04
C PRO A 429 7.22 -60.82 15.34
N PRO A 430 7.36 -60.96 14.01
CA PRO A 430 6.64 -61.99 13.27
C PRO A 430 6.83 -63.32 13.99
N LYS A 431 5.73 -63.91 14.45
CA LYS A 431 5.75 -65.22 15.08
C LYS A 431 6.34 -66.16 14.05
N ILE A 432 7.58 -66.58 14.28
CA ILE A 432 8.22 -67.65 13.52
C ILE A 432 7.23 -68.82 13.58
N PRO A 433 6.79 -69.37 12.44
CA PRO A 433 5.96 -70.57 12.43
C PRO A 433 6.63 -71.61 13.33
N PRO A 434 5.91 -72.26 14.27
CA PRO A 434 6.51 -73.29 15.09
C PRO A 434 7.19 -74.32 14.16
N PRO A 435 8.38 -74.81 14.52
CA PRO A 435 9.07 -75.81 13.70
C PRO A 435 8.11 -76.99 13.46
N PRO A 436 8.11 -77.58 12.24
CA PRO A 436 7.26 -78.72 11.96
C PRO A 436 7.53 -79.83 13.01
N PRO A 437 6.49 -80.51 13.49
CA PRO A 437 6.66 -81.54 14.52
C PRO A 437 7.61 -82.63 14.02
N SER A 438 8.47 -83.09 14.91
CA SER A 438 9.36 -84.22 14.72
C SER A 438 8.65 -85.52 15.15
N CYS A 439 9.12 -86.69 14.67
CA CYS A 439 8.52 -87.97 15.08
C CYS A 439 8.48 -88.14 16.62
N GLY A 440 9.46 -87.61 17.34
CA GLY A 440 9.54 -87.70 18.80
C GLY A 440 8.45 -86.92 19.54
N ASP A 441 7.72 -86.04 18.86
CA ASP A 441 6.62 -85.27 19.43
C ASP A 441 5.33 -86.09 19.56
N PHE A 442 5.21 -87.21 18.83
CA PHE A 442 4.07 -88.13 18.92
C PHE A 442 4.28 -89.14 20.07
N LYS A 443 3.44 -89.05 21.11
CA LYS A 443 3.56 -89.86 22.34
C LYS A 443 2.66 -91.10 22.37
N THR A 444 1.80 -91.26 21.37
CA THR A 444 0.86 -92.38 21.28
C THR A 444 1.03 -93.14 19.96
N PRO A 445 0.70 -94.45 19.93
CA PRO A 445 0.67 -95.22 18.69
C PRO A 445 -0.26 -94.60 17.64
N GLU A 446 -1.41 -94.09 18.07
CA GLU A 446 -2.43 -93.49 17.21
C GLU A 446 -1.90 -92.21 16.54
N ASP A 447 -1.31 -91.28 17.32
CA ASP A 447 -0.74 -90.04 16.76
C ASP A 447 0.42 -90.32 15.79
N CYS A 448 1.25 -91.32 16.09
CA CYS A 448 2.35 -91.74 15.23
C CYS A 448 1.86 -92.35 13.91
N SER A 449 0.74 -93.08 13.95
CA SER A 449 0.12 -93.69 12.78
C SER A 449 -0.61 -92.67 11.91
N ASP A 450 -1.34 -91.74 12.52
CA ASP A 450 -2.23 -90.80 11.81
C ASP A 450 -1.46 -89.59 11.25
N PHE A 451 -0.48 -89.06 11.99
CA PHE A 451 0.30 -87.88 11.58
C PHE A 451 1.74 -88.22 11.19
N GLY A 452 2.33 -89.21 11.85
CA GLY A 452 3.71 -89.64 11.61
C GLY A 452 3.91 -90.36 10.28
N SER A 453 2.88 -91.02 9.72
CA SER A 453 2.98 -91.74 8.45
C SER A 453 3.28 -90.82 7.26
N ASN A 454 2.75 -89.58 7.25
CA ASN A 454 3.11 -88.55 6.27
C ASN A 454 4.56 -88.04 6.41
N MET A 455 5.19 -88.26 7.56
CA MET A 455 6.59 -87.88 7.86
C MET A 455 7.58 -89.05 7.76
N GLY A 456 7.08 -90.26 7.46
CA GLY A 456 7.85 -91.50 7.43
C GLY A 456 8.21 -92.04 8.82
N CYS A 457 7.49 -91.65 9.87
CA CYS A 457 7.69 -92.15 11.21
C CYS A 457 7.05 -93.54 11.40
N VAL A 458 7.63 -94.36 12.28
CA VAL A 458 7.17 -95.68 12.67
C VAL A 458 7.14 -95.76 14.20
N TRP A 459 6.10 -96.41 14.75
CA TRP A 459 5.98 -96.62 16.19
C TRP A 459 6.86 -97.79 16.65
N ASN A 460 7.71 -97.58 17.67
CA ASN A 460 8.42 -98.66 18.37
C ASN A 460 7.63 -99.07 19.62
N PRO A 461 6.91 -100.21 19.62
CA PRO A 461 6.14 -100.64 20.78
C PRO A 461 7.00 -101.09 21.97
N LYS A 462 8.29 -101.39 21.77
CA LYS A 462 9.20 -101.79 22.86
C LYS A 462 9.68 -100.60 23.68
N GLU A 463 9.93 -99.49 23.00
CA GLU A 463 10.46 -98.27 23.62
C GLU A 463 9.37 -97.22 23.85
N ASN A 464 8.15 -97.48 23.36
CA ASN A 464 6.99 -96.60 23.47
C ASN A 464 7.27 -95.19 22.91
N VAL A 465 7.95 -95.14 21.76
CA VAL A 465 8.33 -93.91 21.06
C VAL A 465 8.06 -94.01 19.57
N CYS A 466 7.68 -92.88 18.96
CA CYS A 466 7.59 -92.73 17.52
C CYS A 466 8.94 -92.20 16.99
N TYR A 467 9.50 -92.85 15.98
CA TYR A 467 10.82 -92.52 15.42
C TYR A 467 10.81 -92.62 13.90
N LYS A 468 11.78 -92.02 13.22
CA LYS A 468 12.01 -92.21 11.80
C LYS A 468 13.09 -93.29 11.62
N PRO A 469 12.81 -94.41 10.91
CA PRO A 469 13.78 -95.47 10.73
C PRO A 469 15.02 -95.05 9.94
#